data_AF-A0A3A8YBM7-F1
#
_entry.id   AF-A0A3A8YBM7-F1
#
_cell.length_a   1.000
_cell.length_b   1.000
_cell.length_c   1.000
_cell.angle_alpha   90.00
_cell.angle_beta   90.00
_cell.angle_gamma   90.00
#
_symmetry.space_group_name_H-M   'P 1'
#
loop_
_entity.id
_entity.type
_entity.pdbx_description
1 polymer ?
#
loop_
_entity_poly.entity_id
_entity_poly.type
_entity_poly.pdbx_seq_one_letter_code
_entity_poly.pdbx_strand_id
1 'polypeptide(L)'
;MSYDTWHNYGYGICVDDITEQDVGKLEQLLDCAPVFHAKVQKWLSDSGVADPTWDDYMEYDQDFSLGLATLLREVIEEAEGIPLTACDDFDCNDYLLYSPSYPWQLNDTDRSLTEEQVAKIFRRYVQILTSKPIDIDYQSVENGG
;
A
#
# COMPACT_ATOMS: atom_id res chain seq x y z
N MET A 1 11.60 11.32 -27.92
CA MET A 1 10.93 10.54 -26.87
C MET A 1 11.69 10.84 -25.60
N SER A 2 11.13 11.69 -24.74
CA SER A 2 11.66 11.81 -23.37
C SER A 2 11.19 10.56 -22.65
N TYR A 3 12.13 9.81 -22.06
CA TYR A 3 11.76 8.83 -21.06
C TYR A 3 11.44 9.63 -19.80
N ASP A 4 10.22 9.53 -19.29
CA ASP A 4 9.88 10.08 -17.99
C ASP A 4 10.50 9.17 -16.94
N THR A 5 11.73 9.46 -16.54
CA THR A 5 12.38 8.79 -15.41
C THR A 5 11.81 9.36 -14.13
N TRP A 6 11.20 8.51 -13.33
CA TRP A 6 10.73 8.88 -12.01
C TRP A 6 11.62 8.21 -10.95
N HIS A 7 11.76 8.92 -9.83
CA HIS A 7 12.49 8.46 -8.66
C HIS A 7 11.64 8.77 -7.43
N ASN A 8 11.17 7.74 -6.74
CA ASN A 8 10.46 7.86 -5.48
C ASN A 8 11.40 7.54 -4.32
N TYR A 9 11.46 8.46 -3.37
CA TYR A 9 12.20 8.31 -2.13
C TYR A 9 11.21 8.24 -0.99
N GLY A 10 11.39 7.30 -0.07
CA GLY A 10 10.55 7.25 1.12
C GLY A 10 10.97 6.18 2.11
N TYR A 11 10.32 6.18 3.26
CA TYR A 11 10.51 5.18 4.29
C TYR A 11 9.35 4.17 4.22
N GLY A 12 9.63 2.89 4.03
CA GLY A 12 8.56 1.95 3.71
C GLY A 12 8.99 0.49 3.60
N ILE A 13 8.15 -0.29 2.94
CA ILE A 13 8.29 -1.75 2.81
C ILE A 13 8.19 -2.20 1.36
N CYS A 14 8.85 -3.33 1.07
CA CYS A 14 8.56 -4.12 -0.11
C CYS A 14 7.31 -4.97 0.16
N VAL A 15 6.32 -4.80 -0.69
CA VAL A 15 5.03 -5.49 -0.60
C VAL A 15 5.13 -6.91 -1.15
N ASP A 16 6.00 -7.15 -2.13
CA ASP A 16 6.25 -8.47 -2.71
C ASP A 16 6.85 -9.49 -1.72
N ASP A 17 7.49 -9.02 -0.65
CA ASP A 17 7.93 -9.88 0.45
C ASP A 17 6.74 -10.59 1.15
N ILE A 18 5.53 -10.06 1.00
CA ILE A 18 4.27 -10.65 1.47
C ILE A 18 3.83 -11.76 0.50
N THR A 19 4.49 -12.91 0.64
CA THR A 19 4.19 -14.13 -0.12
C THR A 19 2.95 -14.89 0.38
N GLU A 20 2.32 -14.45 1.48
CA GLU A 20 1.15 -15.11 2.07
C GLU A 20 -0.15 -14.61 1.41
N GLN A 21 -0.81 -15.50 0.67
CA GLN A 21 -2.07 -15.21 -0.05
C GLN A 21 -3.27 -15.78 0.72
N ASP A 22 -3.59 -15.15 1.86
CA ASP A 22 -4.73 -15.55 2.70
C ASP A 22 -5.84 -14.50 2.60
N VAL A 23 -6.93 -14.85 1.92
CA VAL A 23 -8.10 -13.96 1.74
C VAL A 23 -8.72 -13.57 3.08
N GLY A 24 -8.71 -14.45 4.09
CA GLY A 24 -9.26 -14.13 5.41
C GLY A 24 -8.45 -13.06 6.15
N LYS A 25 -7.13 -13.02 5.93
CA LYS A 25 -6.28 -11.93 6.46
C LYS A 25 -6.49 -10.63 5.69
N LEU A 26 -6.71 -10.72 4.38
CA LEU A 26 -7.03 -9.57 3.55
C LEU A 26 -8.36 -8.93 3.97
N GLU A 27 -9.39 -9.73 4.23
CA GLU A 27 -10.67 -9.25 4.77
C GLU A 27 -10.50 -8.58 6.13
N GLN A 28 -9.69 -9.14 7.04
CA GLN A 28 -9.37 -8.49 8.32
C GLN A 28 -8.66 -7.13 8.14
N LEU A 29 -7.85 -7.01 7.10
CA LEU A 29 -7.20 -5.74 6.76
C LEU A 29 -8.22 -4.73 6.24
N LEU A 30 -9.14 -5.15 5.36
CA LEU A 30 -10.22 -4.31 4.86
C LEU A 30 -11.19 -3.87 5.97
N ASP A 31 -11.41 -4.69 6.99
CA ASP A 31 -12.21 -4.31 8.17
C ASP A 31 -11.64 -3.12 8.95
N CYS A 32 -10.36 -2.79 8.77
CA CYS A 32 -9.76 -1.58 9.35
C CYS A 32 -10.22 -0.29 8.64
N ALA A 33 -10.76 -0.39 7.42
CA ALA A 33 -11.16 0.72 6.56
C ALA A 33 -12.57 0.46 5.97
N PRO A 34 -13.64 0.70 6.74
CA PRO A 34 -15.00 0.35 6.34
C PRO A 34 -15.50 1.08 5.08
N VAL A 35 -15.03 2.30 4.80
CA VAL A 35 -15.42 3.06 3.61
C VAL A 35 -14.77 2.46 2.37
N PHE A 36 -13.47 2.16 2.45
CA PHE A 36 -12.73 1.48 1.39
C PHE A 36 -13.23 0.05 1.17
N HIS A 37 -13.49 -0.71 2.23
CA HIS A 37 -14.07 -2.05 2.15
C HIS A 37 -15.40 -2.03 1.37
N ALA A 38 -16.29 -1.07 1.65
CA ALA A 38 -17.53 -0.92 0.89
C ALA A 38 -17.29 -0.58 -0.60
N LYS A 39 -16.24 0.21 -0.90
CA LYS A 39 -15.85 0.54 -2.29
C LYS A 39 -15.35 -0.69 -3.03
N VAL A 40 -14.49 -1.50 -2.41
CA VAL A 40 -13.96 -2.76 -2.96
C VAL A 40 -15.09 -3.76 -3.18
N GLN A 41 -15.96 -3.98 -2.20
CA GLN A 41 -17.12 -4.87 -2.34
C GLN A 41 -18.06 -4.43 -3.47
N LYS A 42 -18.29 -3.13 -3.61
CA LYS A 42 -19.09 -2.60 -4.72
C LYS A 42 -18.44 -2.87 -6.07
N TRP A 43 -17.13 -2.65 -6.18
CA TRP A 43 -16.39 -2.95 -7.40
C TRP A 43 -16.44 -4.45 -7.75
N LEU A 44 -16.24 -5.34 -6.78
CA LEU A 44 -16.37 -6.79 -6.96
C LEU A 44 -17.79 -7.19 -7.43
N SER A 45 -18.81 -6.57 -6.84
CA SER A 45 -20.21 -6.79 -7.22
C SER A 45 -20.50 -6.32 -8.65
N ASP A 46 -19.97 -5.15 -9.04
CA ASP A 46 -20.11 -4.59 -10.39
C ASP A 46 -19.36 -5.45 -11.43
N SER A 47 -18.24 -6.05 -11.06
CA SER A 47 -17.48 -7.02 -11.87
C SER A 47 -18.14 -8.40 -11.96
N GLY A 48 -19.19 -8.66 -11.16
CA GLY A 48 -19.92 -9.93 -11.15
C GLY A 48 -19.19 -11.06 -10.41
N VAL A 49 -18.23 -10.74 -9.55
CA VAL A 49 -17.48 -11.70 -8.74
C VAL A 49 -18.30 -12.05 -7.51
N ALA A 50 -18.83 -13.28 -7.46
CA ALA A 50 -19.67 -13.75 -6.35
C ALA A 50 -18.85 -14.26 -5.14
N ASP A 51 -17.70 -14.88 -5.41
CA ASP A 51 -16.77 -15.40 -4.41
C ASP A 51 -15.37 -14.85 -4.74
N PRO A 52 -14.97 -13.71 -4.15
CA PRO A 52 -13.71 -13.06 -4.49
C PRO A 52 -12.51 -13.87 -3.99
N THR A 53 -11.64 -14.21 -4.92
CA THR A 53 -10.35 -14.84 -4.68
C THR A 53 -9.28 -13.78 -4.46
N TRP A 54 -8.10 -14.19 -3.98
CA TRP A 54 -6.96 -13.29 -3.79
C TRP A 54 -6.64 -12.48 -5.06
N ASP A 55 -6.65 -13.15 -6.22
CA ASP A 55 -6.35 -12.53 -7.51
C ASP A 55 -7.38 -11.47 -7.89
N ASP A 56 -8.67 -11.69 -7.59
CA ASP A 56 -9.72 -10.69 -7.84
C ASP A 56 -9.46 -9.38 -7.09
N TYR A 57 -8.89 -9.45 -5.87
CA TYR A 57 -8.51 -8.25 -5.12
C TYR A 57 -7.27 -7.56 -5.70
N MET A 58 -6.33 -8.32 -6.26
CA MET A 58 -5.14 -7.74 -6.91
C MET A 58 -5.50 -6.99 -8.19
N GLU A 59 -6.55 -7.43 -8.89
CA GLU A 59 -7.09 -6.77 -10.10
C GLU A 59 -7.84 -5.46 -9.83
N TYR A 60 -8.03 -5.08 -8.56
CA TYR A 60 -8.71 -3.82 -8.21
C TYR A 60 -7.96 -2.59 -8.75
N ASP A 61 -6.63 -2.59 -8.68
CA ASP A 61 -5.79 -1.50 -9.20
C ASP A 61 -5.54 -1.66 -10.71
N GLN A 62 -6.51 -1.24 -11.52
CA GLN A 62 -6.38 -1.27 -12.98
C GLN A 62 -5.52 -0.14 -13.55
N ASP A 63 -5.23 0.89 -12.76
CA ASP A 63 -4.51 2.07 -13.22
C ASP A 63 -2.99 1.84 -13.18
N PHE A 64 -2.48 1.31 -12.07
CA PHE A 64 -1.06 1.07 -11.86
C PHE A 64 -0.69 -0.40 -11.68
N SER A 65 -1.67 -1.30 -11.52
CA SER A 65 -1.44 -2.74 -11.33
C SER A 65 -0.54 -3.07 -10.12
N LEU A 66 -0.54 -2.23 -9.09
CA LEU A 66 0.27 -2.41 -7.87
C LEU A 66 -0.44 -3.28 -6.81
N GLY A 67 -1.60 -3.86 -7.17
CA GLY A 67 -2.39 -4.80 -6.37
C GLY A 67 -2.43 -4.49 -4.87
N LEU A 68 -1.71 -5.29 -4.08
CA LEU A 68 -1.72 -5.23 -2.62
C LEU A 68 -1.15 -3.92 -2.07
N ALA A 69 -0.19 -3.29 -2.76
CA ALA A 69 0.37 -2.01 -2.32
C ALA A 69 -0.68 -0.90 -2.35
N THR A 70 -1.52 -0.89 -3.38
CA THR A 70 -2.64 0.06 -3.50
C THR A 70 -3.72 -0.22 -2.44
N LEU A 71 -4.04 -1.48 -2.16
CA LEU A 71 -4.99 -1.82 -1.09
C LEU A 71 -4.48 -1.35 0.29
N LEU A 72 -3.20 -1.62 0.60
CA LEU A 72 -2.58 -1.18 1.85
C LEU A 72 -2.55 0.35 1.97
N ARG A 73 -2.21 1.04 0.88
CA ARG A 73 -2.21 2.50 0.82
C ARG A 73 -3.56 3.06 1.26
N GLU A 74 -4.63 2.64 0.60
CA GLU A 74 -5.99 3.16 0.84
C GLU A 74 -6.48 2.82 2.26
N VAL A 75 -6.18 1.62 2.76
CA VAL A 75 -6.58 1.20 4.10
C VAL A 75 -5.86 2.02 5.19
N ILE A 76 -4.56 2.25 5.04
CA ILE A 76 -3.79 3.05 6.00
C ILE A 76 -4.16 4.54 5.89
N GLU A 77 -4.40 5.04 4.69
CA GLU A 77 -4.89 6.40 4.46
C GLU A 77 -6.24 6.63 5.14
N GLU A 78 -7.17 5.68 5.06
CA GLU A 78 -8.46 5.80 5.75
C GLU A 78 -8.32 5.66 7.28
N ALA A 79 -7.53 4.70 7.75
CA ALA A 79 -7.44 4.37 9.17
C ALA A 79 -6.58 5.36 9.98
N GLU A 80 -5.46 5.81 9.42
CA GLU A 80 -4.48 6.68 10.09
C GLU A 80 -4.46 8.11 9.52
N GLY A 81 -4.99 8.34 8.31
CA GLY A 81 -5.05 9.67 7.71
C GLY A 81 -3.71 10.16 7.13
N ILE A 82 -2.82 9.24 6.77
CA ILE A 82 -1.44 9.52 6.34
C ILE A 82 -1.31 9.25 4.84
N PRO A 83 -0.85 10.22 4.03
CA PRO A 83 -0.66 10.00 2.60
C PRO A 83 0.52 9.05 2.37
N LEU A 84 0.25 7.93 1.69
CA LEU A 84 1.27 6.95 1.34
C LEU A 84 1.44 6.88 -0.18
N THR A 85 2.62 6.48 -0.64
CA THR A 85 2.95 6.33 -2.05
C THR A 85 3.12 4.84 -2.35
N ALA A 86 2.22 4.26 -3.15
CA ALA A 86 2.42 2.94 -3.73
C ALA A 86 3.17 3.11 -5.07
N CYS A 87 4.24 2.35 -5.29
CA CYS A 87 5.04 2.39 -6.52
C CYS A 87 5.84 1.10 -6.73
N ASP A 88 6.15 0.79 -7.98
CA ASP A 88 6.92 -0.39 -8.42
C ASP A 88 8.35 -0.05 -8.84
N ASP A 89 9.34 -0.90 -8.56
CA ASP A 89 10.70 -0.70 -9.10
C ASP A 89 10.85 -1.16 -10.56
N PHE A 90 12.03 -0.95 -11.14
CA PHE A 90 12.37 -1.43 -12.49
C PHE A 90 12.21 -2.94 -12.67
N ASP A 91 12.36 -3.72 -11.60
CA ASP A 91 12.19 -5.18 -11.58
C ASP A 91 10.71 -5.59 -11.34
N CYS A 92 9.80 -4.62 -11.35
CA CYS A 92 8.37 -4.75 -11.05
C CYS A 92 8.07 -5.24 -9.62
N ASN A 93 8.93 -4.96 -8.65
CA ASN A 93 8.62 -5.22 -7.25
C ASN A 93 7.76 -4.08 -6.69
N ASP A 94 6.65 -4.41 -6.05
CA ASP A 94 5.75 -3.42 -5.46
C ASP A 94 6.27 -2.92 -4.11
N TYR A 95 6.26 -1.59 -3.92
CA TYR A 95 6.64 -0.93 -2.67
C TYR A 95 5.53 -0.01 -2.17
N LEU A 96 5.50 0.14 -0.85
CA LEU A 96 4.65 1.12 -0.17
C LEU A 96 5.52 2.02 0.70
N LEU A 97 5.58 3.30 0.34
CA LEU A 97 6.52 4.27 0.88
C LEU A 97 5.79 5.45 1.53
N TYR A 98 6.30 5.90 2.66
CA TYR A 98 6.00 7.22 3.20
C TYR A 98 7.03 8.23 2.66
N SER A 99 6.60 9.06 1.70
CA SER A 99 7.46 10.04 1.04
C SER A 99 7.47 11.39 1.76
N PRO A 100 8.61 12.09 1.83
CA PRO A 100 8.68 13.40 2.43
C PRO A 100 7.85 14.42 1.63
N SER A 101 6.91 15.07 2.30
CA SER A 101 6.04 16.09 1.70
C SER A 101 6.45 17.51 2.12
N TYR A 102 6.11 18.49 1.28
CA TYR A 102 6.41 19.88 1.59
C TYR A 102 5.56 20.39 2.77
N PRO A 103 6.07 21.32 3.61
CA PRO A 103 5.37 21.80 4.81
C PRO A 103 3.95 22.38 4.62
N TRP A 104 3.62 22.81 3.39
CA TRP A 104 2.30 23.32 3.00
C TRP A 104 1.33 22.23 2.48
N GLN A 105 1.82 21.01 2.29
CA GLN A 105 1.03 19.81 1.95
C GLN A 105 0.87 18.88 3.16
N LEU A 106 1.69 19.05 4.21
CA LEU A 106 1.58 18.28 5.45
C LEU A 106 0.26 18.56 6.17
N ASN A 107 -0.50 17.51 6.43
CA ASN A 107 -1.62 17.53 7.37
C ASN A 107 -1.09 17.67 8.82
N ASP A 108 -1.95 18.08 9.75
CA ASP A 108 -1.57 18.21 11.17
C ASP A 108 -1.07 16.88 11.77
N THR A 109 -1.62 15.75 11.33
CA THR A 109 -1.17 14.39 11.70
C THR A 109 0.26 14.15 11.24
N ASP A 110 0.55 14.52 9.99
CA ASP A 110 1.82 14.32 9.29
C ASP A 110 2.97 15.08 9.95
N ARG A 111 2.67 16.27 10.50
CA ARG A 111 3.65 17.11 11.22
C ARG A 111 4.14 16.49 12.52
N SER A 112 3.38 15.57 13.10
CA SER A 112 3.72 14.92 14.37
C SER A 112 4.30 13.53 14.21
N LEU A 113 4.29 12.98 12.98
CA LEU A 113 4.77 11.64 12.69
C LEU A 113 6.29 11.55 12.85
N THR A 114 6.71 10.53 13.58
CA THR A 114 8.11 10.11 13.64
C THR A 114 8.33 8.85 12.80
N GLU A 115 9.58 8.62 12.41
CA GLU A 115 10.00 7.38 11.72
C GLU A 115 9.53 6.12 12.48
N GLU A 116 9.68 6.12 13.80
CA GLU A 116 9.26 5.02 14.67
C GLU A 116 7.74 4.78 14.63
N GLN A 117 6.93 5.84 14.51
CA GLN A 117 5.48 5.74 14.40
C GLN A 117 5.09 5.17 13.04
N VAL A 118 5.71 5.63 11.96
CA VAL A 118 5.49 5.11 10.61
C VAL A 118 5.87 3.62 10.54
N ALA A 119 7.03 3.25 11.09
CA ALA A 119 7.44 1.84 11.19
C ALA A 119 6.43 1.01 11.99
N LYS A 120 5.89 1.55 13.09
CA LYS A 120 4.90 0.86 13.91
C LYS A 120 3.57 0.66 13.18
N ILE A 121 3.15 1.64 12.37
CA ILE A 121 1.97 1.56 11.51
C ILE A 121 2.19 0.43 10.49
N PHE A 122 3.25 0.48 9.71
CA PHE A 122 3.56 -0.58 8.73
C PHE A 122 3.61 -1.97 9.39
N ARG A 123 4.30 -2.13 10.51
CA ARG A 123 4.34 -3.41 11.25
C ARG A 123 2.95 -3.91 11.63
N ARG A 124 2.07 -3.03 12.11
CA ARG A 124 0.72 -3.40 12.53
C ARG A 124 -0.08 -3.99 11.36
N TYR A 125 -0.06 -3.36 10.20
CA TYR A 125 -0.81 -3.82 9.03
C TYR A 125 -0.15 -5.03 8.36
N VAL A 126 1.18 -5.02 8.24
CA VAL A 126 1.94 -6.17 7.73
C VAL A 126 1.72 -7.42 8.58
N GLN A 127 1.67 -7.28 9.91
CA GLN A 127 1.46 -8.40 10.82
C GLN A 127 0.07 -9.05 10.67
N ILE A 128 -0.92 -8.32 10.13
CA ILE A 128 -2.22 -8.89 9.78
C ILE A 128 -2.06 -9.85 8.60
N LEU A 129 -1.27 -9.46 7.58
CA LEU A 129 -1.07 -10.22 6.34
C LEU A 129 -0.07 -11.36 6.48
N THR A 130 1.10 -11.10 7.08
CA THR A 130 2.19 -12.08 7.19
C THR A 130 2.73 -12.14 8.60
N SER A 131 3.10 -13.35 9.03
CA SER A 131 3.83 -13.54 10.30
C SER A 131 5.35 -13.36 10.13
N LYS A 132 5.83 -13.19 8.89
CA LYS A 132 7.25 -12.99 8.61
C LYS A 132 7.64 -11.54 8.92
N PRO A 133 8.82 -11.32 9.54
CA PRO A 133 9.33 -9.98 9.70
C PRO A 133 9.69 -9.41 8.33
N ILE A 134 9.10 -8.27 7.98
CA ILE A 134 9.46 -7.47 6.81
C ILE A 134 10.44 -6.38 7.25
N ASP A 135 11.42 -6.11 6.41
CA ASP A 135 12.37 -5.03 6.64
C ASP A 135 11.72 -3.69 6.30
N ILE A 136 11.86 -2.71 7.20
CA ILE A 136 11.31 -1.37 7.02
C ILE A 136 12.50 -0.42 7.02
N ASP A 137 12.86 0.06 5.84
CA ASP A 137 14.00 0.94 5.65
C ASP A 137 13.70 2.02 4.60
N TYR A 138 14.64 2.93 4.43
CA TYR A 138 14.62 3.93 3.37
C TYR A 138 14.80 3.27 2.02
N GLN A 139 13.80 3.42 1.16
CA GLN A 139 13.80 2.94 -0.21
C GLN A 139 13.97 4.09 -1.18
N SER A 140 14.83 3.86 -2.18
CA SER A 140 15.02 4.71 -3.36
C SER A 140 14.61 3.90 -4.57
N VAL A 141 13.39 4.12 -5.05
CA VAL A 141 12.77 3.36 -6.14
C VAL A 141 12.85 4.16 -7.42
N GLU A 142 13.45 3.59 -8.46
CA GLU A 142 13.62 4.24 -9.77
C GLU A 142 13.15 3.31 -10.89
N ASN A 143 12.53 3.88 -11.93
CA ASN A 143 12.16 3.17 -13.16
C ASN A 143 13.23 3.32 -14.27
N GLY A 144 14.46 3.69 -13.94
CA GLY A 144 15.52 3.91 -14.93
C GLY A 144 16.92 3.77 -14.36
N GLY A 145 17.72 2.87 -14.95
CA GLY A 145 19.15 2.69 -14.64
C GLY A 145 20.09 3.56 -15.47
#